data_AF-A0A6L8BH96-F1
#
_entry.id   AF-A0A6L8BH96-F1
#
_cell.length_a   1.000
_cell.length_b   1.000
_cell.length_c   1.000
_cell.angle_alpha   90.00
_cell.angle_beta   90.00
_cell.angle_gamma   90.00
#
_symmetry.space_group_name_H-M   'P 1'
#
loop_
_entity.id
_entity.type
_entity.pdbx_description
1 polymer ?
#
loop_
_entity_poly.entity_id
_entity_poly.type
_entity_poly.pdbx_seq_one_letter_code
_entity_poly.pdbx_strand_id
1 'polypeptide(L)'
;MLSIQPAAAHHAFAANYDMDNVGTVEGIVEEVVWANPHVHYYIQVMGEEGTTELWDGEAANLSILASRGWERNTIRVGDAIRVTGALGRDGIRRIQMRQVVRADGSPLVQQPATE
;
A
#
# COMPACT_ATOMS: atom_id res chain seq x y z
N MET A 1 2.82 -36.10 -2.10
CA MET A 1 2.03 -34.98 -2.62
C MET A 1 2.23 -33.82 -1.68
N LEU A 2 2.86 -32.74 -2.14
CA LEU A 2 3.14 -31.55 -1.33
C LEU A 2 1.85 -30.73 -1.26
N SER A 3 1.18 -30.76 -0.11
CA SER A 3 -0.02 -29.97 0.15
C SER A 3 0.36 -28.50 0.25
N ILE A 4 0.10 -27.73 -0.81
CA ILE A 4 0.18 -26.28 -0.78
C ILE A 4 -1.11 -25.81 -0.08
N GLN A 5 -1.02 -25.38 1.18
CA GLN A 5 -2.15 -24.69 1.84
C GLN A 5 -2.14 -23.21 1.44
N PRO A 6 -3.12 -22.72 0.65
CA PRO A 6 -3.15 -21.33 0.20
C PRO A 6 -4.07 -20.49 1.08
N ALA A 7 -3.90 -20.50 2.41
CA ALA A 7 -4.91 -19.86 3.29
C ALA A 7 -4.40 -19.15 4.54
N ALA A 8 -3.13 -19.25 4.96
CA ALA A 8 -2.68 -18.55 6.17
C ALA A 8 -2.46 -17.04 5.94
N ALA A 9 -2.02 -16.63 4.74
CA ALA A 9 -1.77 -15.22 4.42
C ALA A 9 -3.06 -14.40 4.25
N HIS A 10 -4.13 -14.99 3.68
CA HIS A 10 -5.42 -14.29 3.52
C HIS A 10 -6.16 -14.06 4.85
N HIS A 11 -6.03 -14.95 5.84
CA HIS A 11 -6.62 -14.72 7.16
C HIS A 11 -5.94 -13.58 7.93
N ALA A 12 -4.60 -13.45 7.84
CA ALA A 12 -3.88 -12.33 8.44
C ALA A 12 -4.20 -10.99 7.76
N PHE A 13 -4.48 -11.02 6.46
CA PHE A 13 -4.82 -9.82 5.70
C PHE A 13 -6.15 -9.19 6.16
N ALA A 14 -7.22 -9.98 6.28
CA ALA A 14 -8.51 -9.50 6.79
C ALA A 14 -8.48 -9.11 8.28
N ALA A 15 -7.53 -9.64 9.04
CA ALA A 15 -7.31 -9.26 10.44
C ALA A 15 -6.64 -7.88 10.57
N ASN A 16 -5.81 -7.49 9.60
CA ASN A 16 -5.08 -6.21 9.64
C ASN A 16 -5.83 -5.07 8.94
N TYR A 17 -6.66 -5.38 7.93
CA TYR A 17 -7.35 -4.39 7.11
C TYR A 17 -8.86 -4.53 7.18
N ASP A 18 -9.53 -3.38 7.16
CA ASP A 18 -10.97 -3.30 7.04
C ASP A 18 -11.36 -3.16 5.58
N MET A 19 -11.73 -4.29 4.96
CA MET A 19 -11.99 -4.35 3.52
C MET A 19 -13.20 -3.53 3.06
N ASP A 20 -14.12 -3.26 4.00
CA ASP A 20 -15.31 -2.45 3.80
C ASP A 20 -15.03 -0.95 4.03
N ASN A 21 -13.89 -0.60 4.63
CA ASN A 21 -13.50 0.76 4.91
C ASN A 21 -12.34 1.19 3.99
N VAL A 22 -12.72 1.77 2.85
CA VAL A 22 -11.78 2.31 1.87
C VAL A 22 -11.53 3.79 2.15
N GLY A 23 -10.27 4.14 2.36
CA GLY A 23 -9.83 5.52 2.60
C GLY A 23 -8.80 5.98 1.58
N THR A 24 -8.39 7.23 1.71
CA THR A 24 -7.32 7.84 0.91
C THR A 24 -6.29 8.50 1.82
N VAL A 25 -5.02 8.26 1.51
CA VAL A 25 -3.85 8.82 2.17
C VAL A 25 -3.07 9.61 1.12
N GLU A 26 -2.74 10.87 1.42
CA GLU A 26 -1.93 11.72 0.55
C GLU A 26 -0.74 12.27 1.33
N GLY A 27 0.45 12.14 0.75
CA GLY A 27 1.67 12.52 1.45
C GLY A 27 2.94 12.29 0.63
N ILE A 28 4.07 12.46 1.31
CA ILE A 28 5.41 12.30 0.74
C ILE A 28 5.98 10.95 1.19
N VAL A 29 6.53 10.18 0.26
CA VAL A 29 7.20 8.92 0.62
C VAL A 29 8.49 9.20 1.38
N GLU A 30 8.58 8.72 2.61
CA GLU A 30 9.74 8.88 3.49
C GLU A 30 10.68 7.66 3.41
N GLU A 31 10.13 6.45 3.25
CA GLU A 31 10.91 5.21 3.12
C GLU A 31 10.22 4.20 2.18
N VAL A 32 11.04 3.40 1.48
CA VAL A 32 10.57 2.29 0.64
C VAL A 32 11.27 1.00 1.06
N VAL A 33 10.51 0.04 1.58
CA VAL A 33 10.99 -1.32 1.86
C VAL A 33 10.61 -2.21 0.68
N TRP A 34 11.52 -2.32 -0.28
CA TRP A 34 11.35 -3.16 -1.47
C TRP A 34 11.89 -4.58 -1.22
N ALA A 35 11.09 -5.39 -0.53
CA ALA A 35 11.41 -6.76 -0.15
C ALA A 35 10.18 -7.69 -0.26
N ASN A 36 10.38 -8.99 -0.04
CA ASN A 36 9.29 -9.95 0.14
C ASN A 36 8.92 -10.06 1.64
N PRO A 37 7.67 -10.38 2.00
CA PRO A 37 6.57 -10.79 1.11
C PRO A 37 5.80 -9.64 0.45
N HIS A 38 5.87 -8.41 0.99
CA HIS A 38 5.19 -7.23 0.45
C HIS A 38 6.15 -6.05 0.41
N VAL A 39 5.95 -5.17 -0.58
CA VAL A 39 6.65 -3.88 -0.62
C VAL A 39 5.89 -2.89 0.26
N HIS A 40 6.61 -2.19 1.13
CA HIS A 40 6.04 -1.16 1.98
C HIS A 40 6.54 0.23 1.57
N TYR A 41 5.63 1.20 1.61
CA TYR A 41 5.90 2.62 1.44
C TYR A 41 5.48 3.34 2.71
N TYR A 42 6.44 3.93 3.41
CA TYR A 42 6.14 4.78 4.56
C TYR A 42 5.89 6.19 4.07
N ILE A 43 4.69 6.69 4.32
CA ILE A 43 4.17 7.93 3.75
C ILE A 43 4.00 8.93 4.88
N GLN A 44 4.67 10.05 4.76
CA GLN A 44 4.54 11.19 5.65
C GLN A 44 3.31 12.01 5.24
N VAL A 45 2.31 12.03 6.12
CA VAL A 45 1.01 12.68 5.91
C VAL A 45 0.92 13.89 6.84
N MET A 46 0.58 15.04 6.28
CA MET A 46 0.32 16.24 7.08
C MET A 46 -1.08 16.15 7.67
N GLY A 47 -1.15 16.06 9.00
CA GLY A 47 -2.38 16.06 9.76
C GLY A 47 -2.88 17.48 10.03
N GLU A 48 -3.92 17.57 10.84
CA GLU A 48 -4.43 18.85 11.34
C GLU A 48 -3.38 19.54 12.21
N GLU A 49 -3.47 20.87 12.28
CA GLU A 49 -2.64 21.71 13.18
C GLU A 49 -1.12 21.58 12.97
N GLY A 50 -0.68 21.17 11.77
CA GLY A 50 0.73 21.04 11.42
C GLY A 50 1.40 19.79 11.99
N THR A 51 0.63 18.84 12.51
CA THR A 51 1.14 17.53 12.90
C THR A 51 1.52 16.71 11.68
N THR A 52 2.44 15.78 11.86
CA THR A 52 2.88 14.87 10.80
C THR A 52 2.72 13.44 11.29
N GLU A 53 2.09 12.61 10.47
CA GLU A 53 1.82 11.21 10.74
C GLU A 53 2.54 10.32 9.73
N LEU A 54 3.14 9.23 10.21
CA LEU A 54 3.69 8.20 9.33
C LEU A 54 2.65 7.11 9.10
N TRP A 55 2.36 6.86 7.83
CA TRP A 55 1.45 5.82 7.36
C TRP A 55 2.21 4.71 6.66
N ASP A 56 1.85 3.46 6.94
CA ASP A 56 2.39 2.30 6.24
C ASP A 56 1.47 1.89 5.08
N GLY A 57 1.92 2.14 3.85
CA GLY A 57 1.30 1.67 2.61
C GLY A 57 1.85 0.31 2.20
N GLU A 58 1.03 -0.74 2.37
CA GLU A 58 1.38 -2.09 1.91
C GLU A 58 0.94 -2.27 0.47
N ALA A 59 1.90 -2.51 -0.42
CA ALA A 59 1.67 -2.89 -1.81
C ALA A 59 1.66 -4.42 -1.99
N ALA A 60 1.40 -4.86 -3.22
CA ALA A 60 1.49 -6.28 -3.56
C ALA A 60 2.92 -6.82 -3.43
N ASN A 61 3.07 -8.14 -3.49
CA ASN A 61 4.38 -8.79 -3.56
C ASN A 61 5.15 -8.41 -4.83
N LEU A 62 6.46 -8.66 -4.83
CA LEU A 62 7.37 -8.29 -5.92
C LEU A 62 6.95 -8.86 -7.29
N SER A 63 6.46 -10.10 -7.34
CA SER A 63 6.05 -10.74 -8.59
C SER A 63 4.82 -10.06 -9.21
N ILE A 64 3.84 -9.69 -8.38
CA ILE A 64 2.64 -8.96 -8.83
C ILE A 64 2.99 -7.53 -9.24
N LEU A 65 3.89 -6.87 -8.51
CA LEU A 65 4.35 -5.52 -8.87
C LEU A 65 5.11 -5.54 -10.21
N ALA A 66 6.04 -6.48 -10.39
CA ALA A 66 6.78 -6.63 -11.64
C ALA A 66 5.87 -6.92 -12.84
N SER A 67 4.85 -7.78 -12.68
CA SER A 67 3.88 -8.05 -13.76
C SER A 67 3.02 -6.84 -14.13
N ARG A 68 2.95 -5.83 -13.25
CA ARG A 68 2.28 -4.55 -13.47
C ARG A 68 3.24 -3.44 -13.91
N GLY A 69 4.50 -3.78 -14.23
CA GLY A 69 5.51 -2.84 -14.70
C GLY A 69 6.09 -1.95 -13.59
N TRP A 70 5.92 -2.33 -12.32
CA TRP A 70 6.58 -1.66 -11.21
C TRP A 70 7.99 -2.22 -11.01
N GLU A 71 8.92 -1.33 -10.77
CA GLU A 71 10.30 -1.57 -10.39
C GLU A 71 10.60 -0.84 -9.07
N ARG A 72 11.78 -1.10 -8.50
CA ARG A 72 12.21 -0.50 -7.22
C ARG A 72 12.08 1.03 -7.17
N ASN A 73 12.16 1.69 -8.32
CA ASN A 73 12.16 3.14 -8.45
C ASN A 73 10.85 3.70 -9.05
N THR A 74 9.79 2.89 -9.18
CA THR A 74 8.49 3.36 -9.70
C THR A 74 7.85 4.42 -8.82
N ILE A 75 8.05 4.28 -7.51
CA ILE A 75 7.79 5.27 -6.46
C ILE A 75 9.07 5.34 -5.62
N ARG A 76 9.57 6.55 -5.38
CA ARG A 76 10.82 6.80 -4.64
C ARG A 76 10.56 7.65 -3.40
N VAL A 77 11.52 7.61 -2.48
CA VAL A 77 11.59 8.58 -1.39
C VAL A 77 11.56 10.00 -1.96
N GLY A 78 10.72 10.85 -1.38
CA GLY A 78 10.46 12.22 -1.83
C GLY A 78 9.32 12.36 -2.85
N ASP A 79 8.82 11.27 -3.43
CA ASP A 79 7.67 11.36 -4.33
C ASP A 79 6.40 11.68 -3.53
N ALA A 80 5.63 12.66 -4.01
CA ALA A 80 4.29 12.91 -3.51
C ALA A 80 3.29 11.96 -4.20
N ILE A 81 2.52 11.23 -3.40
CA ILE A 81 1.55 10.25 -3.87
C ILE A 81 0.23 10.38 -3.13
N ARG A 82 -0.85 10.03 -3.83
CA ARG A 82 -2.17 9.79 -3.27
C ARG A 82 -2.50 8.31 -3.42
N VAL A 83 -2.74 7.65 -2.31
CA VAL A 83 -3.01 6.22 -2.21
C VAL A 83 -4.44 6.02 -1.75
N THR A 84 -5.20 5.20 -2.47
CA THR A 84 -6.54 4.78 -2.07
C THR A 84 -6.54 3.27 -1.84
N GLY A 85 -7.26 2.82 -0.81
CA GLY A 85 -7.41 1.40 -0.51
C GLY A 85 -7.95 1.10 0.88
N ALA A 86 -7.90 -0.16 1.29
CA ALA A 86 -8.46 -0.58 2.59
C ALA A 86 -7.62 -0.05 3.74
N LEU A 87 -8.27 0.62 4.70
CA LEU A 87 -7.60 1.13 5.89
C LEU A 87 -7.30 0.00 6.88
N GLY A 88 -6.27 0.20 7.69
CA GLY A 88 -5.98 -0.68 8.82
C GLY A 88 -7.13 -0.69 9.82
N ARG A 89 -7.37 -1.85 10.45
CA ARG A 89 -8.37 -1.96 11.53
C ARG A 89 -7.94 -1.19 12.78
N ASP A 90 -8.91 -0.85 13.62
CA ASP A 90 -8.70 -0.28 14.96
C ASP A 90 -7.85 1.01 14.99
N GLY A 91 -7.90 1.80 13.91
CA GLY A 91 -7.22 3.09 13.83
C GLY A 91 -5.71 3.01 13.62
N ILE A 92 -5.16 1.84 13.29
CA ILE A 92 -3.75 1.76 12.88
C ILE A 92 -3.55 2.52 11.56
N ARG A 93 -2.47 3.30 11.48
CA ARG A 93 -2.11 4.11 10.30
C ARG A 93 -1.50 3.25 9.21
N ARG A 94 -2.34 2.39 8.63
CA ARG A 94 -1.97 1.46 7.57
C ARG A 94 -2.98 1.52 6.46
N ILE A 95 -2.52 1.34 5.23
CA ILE A 95 -3.38 1.25 4.06
C ILE A 95 -2.90 0.13 3.15
N GLN A 96 -3.79 -0.79 2.78
CA GLN A 96 -3.54 -1.69 1.66
C GLN A 96 -3.68 -0.86 0.41
N MET A 97 -2.60 -0.69 -0.33
CA MET A 97 -2.59 0.08 -1.56
C MET A 97 -3.43 -0.66 -2.61
N ARG A 98 -4.41 0.04 -3.19
CA ARG A 98 -5.26 -0.46 -4.28
C ARG A 98 -5.09 0.36 -5.54
N GLN A 99 -5.05 1.67 -5.37
CA GLN A 99 -4.78 2.63 -6.42
C GLN A 99 -3.76 3.63 -5.90
N VAL A 100 -2.82 4.01 -6.76
CA VAL A 100 -1.86 5.07 -6.48
C VAL A 100 -1.91 6.08 -7.60
N VAL A 101 -1.88 7.36 -7.25
CA VAL A 101 -1.80 8.48 -8.17
C VAL A 101 -0.59 9.32 -7.79
N ARG A 102 0.24 9.66 -8.77
CA ARG A 102 1.39 10.54 -8.56
C ARG A 102 0.97 12.01 -8.43
N ALA A 103 1.90 12.85 -8.02
CA ALA A 103 1.73 14.30 -7.97
C ALA A 103 1.24 14.92 -9.29
N ASP A 104 1.67 14.38 -10.43
CA ASP A 104 1.26 14.84 -11.77
C ASP A 104 -0.13 14.35 -12.19
N GLY A 105 -0.84 13.63 -11.32
CA GLY A 105 -2.15 13.06 -11.58
C GLY A 105 -2.12 11.75 -12.37
N SER A 106 -0.95 11.25 -12.77
CA SER A 106 -0.85 9.97 -13.49
C SER A 106 -1.18 8.80 -12.55
N PRO A 107 -2.10 7.89 -12.94
CA PRO A 107 -2.36 6.70 -12.16
C PRO A 107 -1.23 5.68 -12.34
N LEU A 108 -0.87 5.05 -11.23
CA LEU A 108 -0.04 3.86 -11.18
C LEU A 108 -0.97 2.64 -11.08
N VAL A 109 -0.95 1.80 -12.10
CA VAL A 109 -1.81 0.60 -12.14
C VAL A 109 -1.30 -0.41 -11.12
N GLN A 110 -2.11 -0.66 -10.09
CA GLN A 110 -1.79 -1.60 -9.03
C GLN A 110 -2.87 -2.68 -8.85
N GLN A 111 -3.77 -2.95 -9.81
CA GLN A 111 -4.89 -3.88 -9.57
C GLN A 111 -5.28 -4.80 -10.73
N PRO A 112 -5.95 -5.95 -10.43
CA PRO A 112 -7.37 -5.93 -10.10
C PRO A 112 -7.69 -6.26 -8.63
N ALA A 113 -8.69 -5.61 -8.06
CA ALA A 113 -9.53 -6.17 -7.00
C ALA A 113 -10.66 -6.95 -7.67
N THR A 114 -10.61 -8.27 -7.62
CA THR A 114 -11.78 -9.10 -7.89
C THR A 114 -11.59 -10.45 -7.18
N GLU A 115 -12.30 -10.62 -6.07
CA GLU A 115 -13.16 -11.79 -5.83
C GLU A 115 -14.50 -11.26 -5.29
#